data_AF-A0A973TAA7-F1
#
_entry.id   AF-A0A973TAA7-F1
#
_cell.length_a   1.000
_cell.length_b   1.000
_cell.length_c   1.000
_cell.angle_alpha   90.00
_cell.angle_beta   90.00
_cell.angle_gamma   90.00
#
_symmetry.space_group_name_H-M   'P 1'
#
loop_
_entity.id
_entity.type
_entity.pdbx_description
1 polymer ?
#
loop_
_entity_poly.entity_id
_entity_poly.type
_entity_poly.pdbx_seq_one_letter_code
_entity_poly.pdbx_strand_id
1 'polypeptide(L)'
;MRHLVLDELSGGLVERLDAASAAYLNSSGLAKASPMGMGLYRIEPVGKVGSVRTPTIQLDVRPKDRLGLSRLLFLLSYAGEQGFRPDTVAADEDRELWSALAESLAQLAERALTRGVLQGYLTVDESLRTVKGRIRISDQISRRPGMLVPLEVSYDEFTEDIAENRILRAALERMAQVPGV
;
A
#
# COMPACT_ATOMS: atom_id res chain seq x y z
N MET A 1 6.59 13.59 15.27
CA MET A 1 7.38 12.77 14.34
C MET A 1 8.33 13.71 13.61
N ARG A 2 9.64 13.42 13.55
CA ARG A 2 10.61 14.30 12.90
C ARG A 2 10.70 13.98 11.41
N HIS A 3 10.83 14.99 10.56
CA HIS A 3 10.96 14.83 9.12
C HIS A 3 12.40 15.09 8.70
N LEU A 4 13.00 14.13 8.01
CA LEU A 4 14.38 14.16 7.54
C LEU A 4 14.35 14.09 6.02
N VAL A 5 15.07 14.99 5.36
CA VAL A 5 15.19 15.02 3.90
C VAL A 5 16.65 14.83 3.54
N LEU A 6 16.93 13.84 2.70
CA LEU A 6 18.24 13.55 2.15
C LEU A 6 18.16 13.55 0.62
N ASP A 7 19.27 13.86 -0.04
CA ASP A 7 19.40 13.55 -1.47
C ASP A 7 19.98 12.15 -1.63
N GLU A 8 19.62 11.43 -2.69
CA GLU A 8 20.04 10.03 -2.91
C GLU A 8 21.56 9.82 -2.96
N LEU A 9 22.31 10.88 -3.27
CA LEU A 9 23.78 10.92 -3.33
C LEU A 9 24.41 11.75 -2.19
N SER A 10 23.63 12.10 -1.17
CA SER A 10 24.14 12.85 -0.02
C SER A 10 25.03 11.96 0.87
N GLY A 11 25.97 12.59 1.59
CA GLY A 11 26.85 11.90 2.55
C GLY A 11 26.15 11.44 3.85
N GLY A 12 24.82 11.48 3.88
CA GLY A 12 24.01 11.16 5.05
C GLY A 12 23.97 12.24 6.13
N LEU A 13 23.30 11.92 7.23
CA LEU A 13 23.19 12.77 8.41
C LEU A 13 23.35 11.93 9.68
N VAL A 14 23.55 12.60 10.82
CA VAL A 14 23.59 11.95 12.12
C VAL A 14 22.35 12.38 12.90
N GLU A 15 21.55 11.42 13.34
CA GLU A 15 20.30 11.71 14.06
C GLU A 15 20.10 10.74 15.22
N ARG A 16 19.37 11.20 16.25
CA ARG A 16 18.93 10.32 17.35
C ARG A 16 17.79 9.42 16.88
N LEU A 17 17.99 8.11 16.99
CA LEU A 17 17.03 7.10 16.56
C LEU A 17 16.99 5.94 17.58
N ASP A 18 15.82 5.32 17.73
CA ASP A 18 15.71 4.08 18.49
C ASP A 18 16.09 2.86 17.61
N ALA A 19 16.44 1.75 18.27
CA ALA A 19 16.92 0.56 17.57
C ALA A 19 15.87 -0.06 16.63
N ALA A 20 14.57 0.02 16.96
CA ALA A 20 13.52 -0.54 16.12
C ALA A 20 13.33 0.29 14.85
N SER A 21 13.32 1.62 14.96
CA SER A 21 13.28 2.51 13.81
C SER A 21 14.52 2.36 12.93
N ALA A 22 15.71 2.19 13.52
CA ALA A 22 16.94 1.93 12.77
C ALA A 22 16.89 0.59 12.00
N ALA A 23 16.40 -0.48 12.65
CA ALA A 23 16.21 -1.77 12.00
C ALA A 23 15.19 -1.69 10.86
N TYR A 24 14.09 -0.98 11.06
CA TYR A 24 13.07 -0.77 10.03
C TYR A 24 13.62 0.00 8.83
N LEU A 25 14.35 1.11 9.07
CA LEU A 25 15.06 1.85 8.01
C LEU A 25 15.97 0.93 7.19
N ASN A 26 16.80 0.13 7.86
CA ASN A 26 17.70 -0.81 7.18
C ASN A 26 16.93 -1.84 6.34
N SER A 27 15.82 -2.37 6.85
CA SER A 27 14.98 -3.34 6.13
C SER A 27 14.25 -2.75 4.93
N SER A 28 13.96 -1.44 4.94
CA SER A 28 13.32 -0.75 3.80
C SER A 28 14.21 -0.69 2.57
N GLY A 29 15.53 -0.79 2.75
CA GLY A 29 16.50 -0.65 1.67
C GLY A 29 16.55 0.74 1.04
N LEU A 30 15.99 1.78 1.68
CA LEU A 30 16.06 3.18 1.25
C LEU A 30 17.29 3.90 1.82
N ALA A 31 17.69 3.55 3.05
CA ALA A 31 18.85 4.11 3.72
C ALA A 31 19.47 3.09 4.68
N LYS A 32 20.76 3.26 4.96
CA LYS A 32 21.52 2.52 5.96
C LYS A 32 21.60 3.35 7.25
N ALA A 33 21.12 2.79 8.35
CA ALA A 33 21.25 3.36 9.69
C ALA A 33 22.32 2.58 10.48
N SER A 34 23.49 3.19 10.67
CA SER A 34 24.63 2.62 11.41
C SER A 34 24.78 3.28 12.80
N PRO A 35 24.85 2.51 13.89
CA PRO A 35 24.94 3.06 15.24
C PRO A 35 26.29 3.76 15.46
N MET A 36 26.25 4.93 16.11
CA MET A 36 27.44 5.70 16.52
C MET A 36 27.64 5.73 18.05
N GLY A 37 26.72 5.12 18.80
CA GLY A 37 26.70 5.17 20.27
C GLY A 37 25.76 6.25 20.81
N MET A 38 25.42 6.17 22.10
CA MET A 38 24.52 7.13 22.79
C MET A 38 23.16 7.38 22.11
N GLY A 39 22.65 6.39 21.37
CA GLY A 39 21.39 6.50 20.62
C GLY A 39 21.48 7.35 19.35
N LEU A 40 22.69 7.70 18.91
CA LEU A 40 22.95 8.34 17.61
C LEU A 40 23.17 7.29 16.53
N TYR A 41 22.60 7.56 15.36
CA TYR A 41 22.77 6.77 14.16
C TYR A 41 23.22 7.67 13.01
N ARG A 42 24.18 7.19 12.22
CA ARG A 42 24.49 7.71 10.90
C ARG A 42 23.50 7.12 9.92
N ILE A 43 22.73 7.96 9.25
CA ILE A 43 21.73 7.59 8.25
C ILE A 43 22.25 8.01 6.89
N GLU A 44 22.51 7.03 6.01
CA GLU A 44 23.08 7.25 4.67
C GLU A 44 22.13 6.70 3.59
N PRO A 45 21.81 7.47 2.54
CA PRO A 45 21.00 6.98 1.43
C PRO A 45 21.78 5.92 0.64
N VAL A 46 21.07 5.01 -0.02
CA VAL A 46 21.70 3.93 -0.81
C VAL A 46 21.54 4.12 -2.33
N GLY A 47 21.41 5.37 -2.79
CA GLY A 47 21.21 5.69 -4.21
C GLY A 47 19.81 5.33 -4.72
N LYS A 48 18.80 5.40 -3.86
CA LYS A 48 17.38 5.21 -4.22
C LYS A 48 16.56 6.42 -3.78
N VAL A 49 15.57 6.78 -4.58
CA VAL A 49 14.56 7.79 -4.24
C VAL A 49 13.34 7.10 -3.60
N GLY A 50 12.77 7.73 -2.59
CA GLY A 50 11.57 7.22 -1.93
C GLY A 50 11.32 7.85 -0.57
N SER A 51 10.38 7.30 0.18
CA SER A 51 10.10 7.70 1.56
C SER A 51 9.88 6.49 2.44
N VAL A 52 10.36 6.56 3.67
CA VAL A 52 10.17 5.54 4.70
C VAL A 52 9.76 6.20 6.00
N ARG A 53 8.74 5.62 6.64
CA ARG A 53 8.20 6.12 7.90
C ARG A 53 8.37 5.08 9.00
N THR A 54 8.79 5.57 10.15
CA THR A 54 8.88 4.84 11.42
C THR A 54 8.03 5.56 12.46
N PRO A 55 7.82 5.00 13.67
CA PRO A 55 7.11 5.70 14.74
C PRO A 55 7.77 7.03 15.15
N THR A 56 9.09 7.20 14.94
CA THR A 56 9.84 8.36 15.43
C THR A 56 10.22 9.36 14.34
N ILE A 57 10.50 8.88 13.12
CA ILE A 57 10.96 9.70 11.99
C ILE A 57 10.25 9.33 10.67
N GLN A 58 10.13 10.32 9.78
CA GLN A 58 9.88 10.15 8.36
C GLN A 58 11.14 10.58 7.60
N LEU A 59 11.68 9.68 6.79
CA LEU A 59 12.85 9.93 5.96
C LEU A 59 12.42 9.96 4.49
N ASP A 60 12.62 11.11 3.84
CA ASP A 60 12.44 11.27 2.41
C ASP A 60 13.81 11.37 1.75
N VAL A 61 14.06 10.49 0.77
CA VAL A 61 15.25 10.54 -0.07
C VAL A 61 14.83 11.05 -1.45
N ARG A 62 15.33 12.23 -1.82
CA ARG A 62 14.98 12.95 -3.05
C ARG A 62 16.08 12.81 -4.12
N PRO A 63 15.72 12.92 -5.41
CA PRO A 63 16.71 12.95 -6.48
C PRO A 63 17.54 14.24 -6.40
N LYS A 64 18.86 14.12 -6.60
CA LYS A 64 19.82 15.23 -6.40
C LYS A 64 19.53 16.46 -7.27
N ASP A 65 19.04 16.26 -8.49
CA ASP A 65 18.74 17.35 -9.42
C ASP A 65 17.37 18.02 -9.17
N ARG A 66 16.77 17.79 -7.98
CA ARG A 66 15.39 18.19 -7.64
C ARG A 66 14.44 17.92 -8.79
N LEU A 67 14.55 16.72 -9.38
CA LEU A 67 13.56 16.24 -10.32
C LEU A 67 12.21 16.29 -9.58
N GLY A 68 11.37 17.26 -9.96
CA GLY A 68 10.09 17.51 -9.29
C GLY A 68 9.29 16.22 -9.24
N LEU A 69 8.47 16.07 -8.20
CA LEU A 69 7.72 14.83 -7.98
C LEU A 69 6.90 14.41 -9.21
N SER A 70 6.32 15.38 -9.91
CA SER A 70 5.56 15.19 -11.16
C SER A 70 6.40 14.52 -12.23
N ARG A 71 7.68 14.89 -12.36
CA ARG A 71 8.61 14.28 -13.33
C ARG A 71 9.03 12.88 -12.90
N LEU A 72 9.20 12.63 -11.60
CA LEU A 72 9.47 11.28 -11.08
C LEU A 72 8.29 10.34 -11.36
N LEU A 73 7.06 10.76 -11.06
CA LEU A 73 5.85 9.98 -11.29
C LEU A 73 5.56 9.83 -12.79
N PHE A 74 5.86 10.84 -13.59
CA PHE A 74 5.88 10.73 -15.04
C PHE A 74 6.85 9.64 -15.50
N LEU A 75 8.12 9.64 -15.05
CA LEU A 75 9.06 8.59 -15.43
C LEU A 75 8.60 7.20 -14.95
N LEU A 76 7.96 7.09 -13.79
CA LEU A 76 7.39 5.83 -13.31
C LEU A 76 6.25 5.32 -14.21
N SER A 77 5.47 6.20 -14.85
CA SER A 77 4.48 5.78 -15.86
C SER A 77 5.11 5.10 -17.08
N TYR A 78 6.37 5.42 -17.39
CA TYR A 78 7.13 4.79 -18.49
C TYR A 78 7.93 3.56 -18.04
N ALA A 79 8.10 3.36 -16.73
CA ALA A 79 8.91 2.27 -16.18
C ALA A 79 8.20 0.90 -16.15
N GLY A 80 6.98 0.79 -16.72
CA GLY A 80 6.25 -0.48 -16.90
C GLY A 80 4.74 -0.31 -16.82
N GLU A 81 4.00 -1.42 -16.67
CA GLU A 81 2.53 -1.40 -16.46
C GLU A 81 2.16 -1.03 -15.02
N GLN A 82 2.73 0.04 -14.48
CA GLN A 82 2.49 0.47 -13.10
C GLN A 82 1.14 1.20 -12.94
N GLY A 83 0.35 1.33 -14.00
CA GLY A 83 -0.98 1.96 -13.97
C GLY A 83 -0.99 3.47 -13.75
N PHE A 84 0.17 4.11 -13.57
CA PHE A 84 0.29 5.57 -13.51
C PHE A 84 0.08 6.13 -14.91
N ARG A 85 -0.96 6.95 -15.12
CA ARG A 85 -1.10 7.74 -16.35
C ARG A 85 -0.61 9.17 -16.07
N PRO A 86 0.04 9.83 -17.03
CA PRO A 86 0.55 11.19 -16.86
C PRO A 86 -0.51 12.17 -16.33
N ASP A 87 -1.76 12.00 -16.77
CA ASP A 87 -2.90 12.88 -16.45
C ASP A 87 -3.50 12.62 -15.06
N THR A 88 -2.96 11.64 -14.33
CA THR A 88 -3.55 11.11 -13.08
C THR A 88 -2.92 11.71 -11.84
N VAL A 89 -1.72 12.27 -11.95
CA VAL A 89 -1.03 12.85 -10.80
C VAL A 89 -1.08 14.36 -10.90
N ALA A 90 -1.91 14.98 -10.06
CA ALA A 90 -1.85 16.41 -9.76
C ALA A 90 -0.66 16.69 -8.83
N ALA A 91 0.56 16.37 -9.28
CA ALA A 91 1.76 16.77 -8.56
C ALA A 91 2.07 18.21 -8.97
N ASP A 92 1.68 19.16 -8.12
CA ASP A 92 2.29 20.48 -8.11
C ASP A 92 3.78 20.31 -7.74
N GLU A 93 4.69 21.06 -8.38
CA GLU A 93 6.15 20.87 -8.21
C GLU A 93 6.59 21.11 -6.74
N ASP A 94 5.75 21.76 -5.93
CA ASP A 94 5.99 22.12 -4.52
C ASP A 94 5.32 21.20 -3.47
N ARG A 95 4.54 20.17 -3.86
CA ARG A 95 3.90 19.26 -2.88
C ARG A 95 4.82 18.13 -2.41
N GLU A 96 4.73 17.80 -1.12
CA GLU A 96 5.37 16.61 -0.55
C GLU A 96 4.84 15.32 -1.22
N LEU A 97 5.71 14.32 -1.38
CA LEU A 97 5.43 13.05 -2.08
C LEU A 97 4.11 12.40 -1.64
N TRP A 98 3.90 12.29 -0.34
CA TRP A 98 2.73 11.61 0.22
C TRP A 98 1.44 12.38 -0.03
N SER A 99 1.45 13.71 0.10
CA SER A 99 0.26 14.54 -0.15
C SER A 99 -0.18 14.47 -1.60
N ALA A 100 0.75 14.48 -2.55
CA ALA A 100 0.41 14.34 -3.97
C ALA A 100 -0.09 12.93 -4.33
N LEU A 101 0.49 11.89 -3.73
CA LEU A 101 0.00 10.51 -3.91
C LEU A 101 -1.40 10.33 -3.31
N ALA A 102 -1.67 10.94 -2.16
CA ALA A 102 -2.97 10.89 -1.52
C ALA A 102 -4.05 11.59 -2.35
N GLU A 103 -3.75 12.79 -2.86
CA GLU A 103 -4.66 13.52 -3.74
C GLU A 103 -4.95 12.73 -5.03
N SER A 104 -3.92 12.14 -5.63
CA SER A 104 -4.08 11.31 -6.83
C SER A 104 -4.95 10.08 -6.54
N LEU A 105 -4.73 9.40 -5.40
CA LEU A 105 -5.55 8.27 -4.96
C LEU A 105 -7.01 8.69 -4.75
N ALA A 106 -7.25 9.82 -4.09
CA ALA A 106 -8.59 10.34 -3.84
C ALA A 106 -9.32 10.66 -5.15
N GLN A 107 -8.68 11.39 -6.06
CA GLN A 107 -9.26 11.73 -7.37
C GLN A 107 -9.56 10.49 -8.22
N LEU A 108 -8.68 9.49 -8.20
CA LEU A 108 -8.91 8.22 -8.88
C LEU A 108 -10.07 7.43 -8.25
N ALA A 109 -10.12 7.37 -6.91
CA ALA A 109 -11.18 6.70 -6.18
C ALA A 109 -12.54 7.36 -6.47
N GLU A 110 -12.62 8.68 -6.41
CA GLU A 110 -13.83 9.44 -6.76
C GLU A 110 -14.29 9.11 -8.18
N ARG A 111 -13.39 9.19 -9.16
CA ARG A 111 -13.70 8.87 -10.57
C ARG A 111 -14.19 7.44 -10.75
N ALA A 112 -13.54 6.47 -10.08
CA ALA A 112 -13.91 5.06 -10.14
C ALA A 112 -15.28 4.80 -9.51
N LEU A 113 -15.61 5.52 -8.44
CA LEU A 113 -16.84 5.37 -7.67
C LEU A 113 -17.99 6.26 -8.15
N THR A 114 -17.77 7.15 -9.13
CA THR A 114 -18.80 8.06 -9.68
C THR A 114 -20.09 7.35 -10.09
N ARG A 115 -20.01 6.10 -10.54
CA ARG A 115 -21.17 5.29 -10.98
C ARG A 115 -21.64 4.26 -9.94
N GLY A 116 -21.18 4.39 -8.69
CA GLY A 116 -21.38 3.41 -7.63
C GLY A 116 -20.18 2.47 -7.48
N VAL A 117 -20.18 1.70 -6.39
CA VAL A 117 -19.17 0.67 -6.13
C VAL A 117 -19.29 -0.47 -7.14
N LEU A 118 -18.17 -1.11 -7.45
CA LEU A 118 -18.17 -2.28 -8.33
C LEU A 118 -18.90 -3.43 -7.62
N GLN A 119 -19.88 -4.04 -8.29
CA GLN A 119 -20.53 -5.24 -7.81
C GLN A 119 -20.03 -6.43 -8.63
N GLY A 120 -19.75 -7.53 -7.96
CA GLY A 120 -19.19 -8.72 -8.59
C GLY A 120 -19.69 -10.01 -7.95
N TYR A 121 -19.32 -11.12 -8.58
CA TYR A 121 -19.64 -12.45 -8.07
C TYR A 121 -18.46 -12.99 -7.27
N LEU A 122 -18.73 -13.40 -6.04
CA LEU A 122 -17.78 -14.11 -5.18
C LEU A 122 -18.25 -15.57 -5.05
N THR A 123 -17.41 -16.53 -5.42
CA THR A 123 -17.69 -17.93 -5.15
C THR A 123 -17.51 -18.22 -3.67
N VAL A 124 -18.61 -18.60 -3.01
CA VAL A 124 -18.69 -18.92 -1.59
C VAL A 124 -18.88 -20.42 -1.43
N ASP A 125 -18.03 -20.98 -0.58
CA ASP A 125 -18.09 -22.37 -0.16
C ASP A 125 -18.57 -22.43 1.29
N GLU A 126 -19.75 -23.04 1.54
CA GLU A 126 -20.40 -22.99 2.85
C GLU A 126 -21.12 -24.30 3.19
N SER A 127 -21.33 -24.53 4.49
CA SER A 127 -22.15 -25.62 5.04
C SER A 127 -23.56 -25.11 5.38
N LEU A 128 -24.55 -25.42 4.55
CA LEU A 128 -25.93 -24.94 4.74
C LEU A 128 -26.92 -26.06 5.04
N ARG A 129 -27.99 -25.74 5.78
CA ARG A 129 -29.11 -26.69 6.02
C ARG A 129 -30.05 -26.82 4.81
N THR A 130 -29.92 -25.92 3.83
CA THR A 130 -30.70 -25.87 2.60
C THR A 130 -29.77 -25.98 1.39
N VAL A 131 -30.33 -26.30 0.23
CA VAL A 131 -29.58 -26.29 -1.03
C VAL A 131 -29.50 -24.86 -1.55
N LYS A 132 -28.27 -24.36 -1.75
CA LYS A 132 -27.97 -23.09 -2.45
C LYS A 132 -26.81 -23.35 -3.41
N GLY A 133 -27.03 -23.14 -4.70
CA GLY A 133 -26.04 -23.44 -5.73
C GLY A 133 -25.74 -24.94 -5.87
N ARG A 134 -24.46 -25.29 -6.03
CA ARG A 134 -23.99 -26.65 -6.33
C ARG A 134 -23.56 -27.38 -5.06
N ILE A 135 -24.12 -28.56 -4.82
CA ILE A 135 -23.67 -29.44 -3.73
C ILE A 135 -22.28 -30.00 -4.04
N ARG A 136 -21.35 -29.88 -3.08
CA ARG A 136 -19.99 -30.40 -3.14
C ARG A 136 -19.93 -31.82 -2.60
N ILE A 137 -20.45 -32.78 -3.37
CA ILE A 137 -20.62 -34.18 -2.94
C ILE A 137 -19.31 -34.81 -2.41
N SER A 138 -18.18 -34.58 -3.08
CA SER A 138 -16.89 -35.11 -2.64
C SER A 138 -16.49 -34.61 -1.25
N ASP A 139 -16.71 -33.32 -0.97
CA ASP A 139 -16.44 -32.73 0.34
C ASP A 139 -17.44 -33.20 1.39
N GLN A 140 -18.72 -33.37 1.02
CA GLN A 140 -19.74 -33.91 1.91
C GLN A 140 -19.36 -35.33 2.39
N ILE A 141 -19.02 -36.23 1.46
CA ILE A 141 -18.67 -37.61 1.79
C ILE A 141 -17.38 -37.64 2.64
N SER A 142 -16.39 -36.83 2.29
CA SER A 142 -15.09 -36.83 2.96
C SER A 142 -15.13 -36.22 4.35
N ARG A 143 -15.84 -35.09 4.53
CA ARG A 143 -15.91 -34.36 5.81
C ARG A 143 -17.02 -34.86 6.73
N ARG A 144 -18.09 -35.43 6.17
CA ARG A 144 -19.35 -35.74 6.87
C ARG A 144 -19.97 -37.07 6.41
N PRO A 145 -19.25 -38.20 6.53
CA PRO A 145 -19.76 -39.50 6.12
C PRO A 145 -21.02 -39.87 6.92
N GLY A 146 -22.08 -40.27 6.22
CA GLY A 146 -23.36 -40.67 6.81
C GLY A 146 -24.24 -39.52 7.33
N MET A 147 -23.77 -38.27 7.28
CA MET A 147 -24.53 -37.11 7.72
C MET A 147 -25.02 -36.31 6.51
N LEU A 148 -26.34 -36.20 6.35
CA LEU A 148 -26.99 -35.57 5.18
C LEU A 148 -27.09 -34.04 5.27
N VAL A 149 -27.05 -33.49 6.49
CA VAL A 149 -27.11 -32.03 6.75
C VAL A 149 -26.19 -31.65 7.91
N PRO A 150 -25.53 -30.49 7.86
CA PRO A 150 -25.55 -29.50 6.78
C PRO A 150 -24.85 -30.01 5.51
N LEU A 151 -25.30 -29.52 4.36
CA LEU A 151 -24.75 -29.78 3.04
C LEU A 151 -23.58 -28.85 2.76
N GLU A 152 -22.45 -29.39 2.33
CA GLU A 152 -21.37 -28.62 1.72
C GLU A 152 -21.83 -28.14 0.33
N VAL A 153 -21.91 -26.83 0.14
CA VAL A 153 -22.36 -26.20 -1.10
C VAL A 153 -21.37 -25.15 -1.58
N SER A 154 -21.42 -24.86 -2.88
CA SER A 154 -20.66 -23.82 -3.57
C SER A 154 -21.62 -22.99 -4.40
N TYR A 155 -21.65 -21.68 -4.21
CA TYR A 155 -22.53 -20.78 -4.95
C TYR A 155 -21.84 -19.43 -5.18
N ASP A 156 -22.30 -18.70 -6.20
CA ASP A 156 -21.80 -17.35 -6.44
C ASP A 156 -22.73 -16.33 -5.76
N GLU A 157 -22.14 -15.48 -4.93
CA GLU A 157 -22.82 -14.38 -4.27
C GLU A 157 -22.56 -13.09 -5.03
N PHE A 158 -23.63 -12.41 -5.46
CA PHE A 158 -23.53 -11.08 -6.03
C PHE A 158 -23.42 -10.06 -4.91
N THR A 159 -22.24 -9.47 -4.73
CA THR A 159 -21.90 -8.62 -3.59
C THR A 159 -20.98 -7.48 -4.01
N GLU A 160 -20.95 -6.42 -3.19
CA GLU A 160 -19.94 -5.36 -3.25
C GLU A 160 -18.67 -5.72 -2.48
N ASP A 161 -18.69 -6.78 -1.66
CA ASP A 161 -17.55 -7.19 -0.84
C ASP A 161 -16.54 -8.07 -1.62
N ILE A 162 -16.09 -7.54 -2.76
CA ILE A 162 -15.13 -8.15 -3.69
C ILE A 162 -13.70 -7.62 -3.45
N ALA A 163 -12.71 -8.31 -4.02
CA ALA A 163 -11.30 -8.02 -3.79
C ALA A 163 -10.92 -6.58 -4.18
N GLU A 164 -11.44 -6.09 -5.29
CA GLU A 164 -11.18 -4.75 -5.83
C GLU A 164 -11.63 -3.67 -4.85
N ASN A 165 -12.85 -3.77 -4.32
CA ASN A 165 -13.39 -2.81 -3.36
C ASN A 165 -12.66 -2.90 -2.02
N ARG A 166 -12.29 -4.11 -1.57
CA ARG A 166 -11.48 -4.30 -0.35
C ARG A 166 -10.10 -3.67 -0.48
N ILE A 167 -9.44 -3.82 -1.63
CA ILE A 167 -8.13 -3.21 -1.91
C ILE A 167 -8.25 -1.69 -1.91
N LEU A 168 -9.24 -1.13 -2.62
CA LEU A 168 -9.46 0.31 -2.67
C LEU A 168 -9.72 0.90 -1.27
N ARG A 169 -10.63 0.27 -0.51
CA ARG A 169 -10.94 0.66 0.87
C ARG A 169 -9.70 0.60 1.76
N ALA A 170 -8.94 -0.50 1.71
CA ALA A 170 -7.72 -0.65 2.49
C ALA A 170 -6.66 0.40 2.11
N ALA A 171 -6.52 0.73 0.83
CA ALA A 171 -5.60 1.78 0.37
C ALA A 171 -5.99 3.16 0.91
N LEU A 172 -7.28 3.51 0.86
CA LEU A 172 -7.80 4.78 1.41
C LEU A 172 -7.62 4.85 2.93
N GLU A 173 -7.97 3.79 3.66
CA GLU A 173 -7.78 3.71 5.12
C GLU A 173 -6.30 3.83 5.51
N ARG A 174 -5.39 3.21 4.74
CA ARG A 174 -3.95 3.33 4.96
C ARG A 174 -3.44 4.74 4.67
N MET A 175 -3.90 5.36 3.59
CA MET A 175 -3.48 6.70 3.21
C MET A 175 -3.95 7.76 4.23
N ALA A 176 -5.17 7.62 4.76
CA ALA A 176 -5.70 8.50 5.80
C ALA A 176 -4.90 8.47 7.12
N GLN A 177 -4.04 7.46 7.31
CA GLN A 177 -3.14 7.37 8.47
C GLN A 177 -1.76 8.00 8.22
N VAL A 178 -1.53 8.58 7.05
CA VAL A 178 -0.29 9.31 6.71
C VAL A 178 -0.42 10.76 7.19
N PRO A 179 0.41 11.24 8.14
CA PRO A 179 0.40 12.62 8.60
C PRO A 179 0.71 13.59 7.48
N GLY A 180 0.02 14.72 7.47
CA GLY A 180 0.17 15.73 6.41
C GLY A 180 -0.65 15.43 5.15
N VAL A 181 -1.52 14.42 5.22
CA VAL A 181 -2.57 14.10 4.25
C VAL A 181 -3.94 14.36 4.88
#